data_AF-A0AAW9B851-F1
#
_entry.id   AF-A0AAW9B851-F1
#
_cell.length_a   1.000
_cell.length_b   1.000
_cell.length_c   1.000
_cell.angle_alpha   90.00
_cell.angle_beta   90.00
_cell.angle_gamma   90.00
#
_symmetry.space_group_name_H-M   'P 1'
#
loop_
_entity.id
_entity.type
_entity.pdbx_description
1 polymer ?
#
loop_
_entity_poly.entity_id
_entity_poly.type
_entity_poly.pdbx_seq_one_letter_code
_entity_poly.pdbx_strand_id
1 'polypeptide(L)'
;FIMGLVANYPIAQAPGMGLNAFFTYSVVLGMGYTWQVALAAVFVSGVLFILLSIFKSREWIINSIPHSLRTGISAGIGLFLAFIALKNAGIVVDNPATLVSMGDITSLPSVLAAIGFFLTIALVHRGVKGAVMIAILGVTALGLLFGDVQWNGVMSTPPSIAPTFLQLDFSGLFEVGMISVVFAFLFVDLFDTAGTLVGVSQKAGLTDENG
;
A
#
# COMPACT_ATOMS: atom_id res chain seq x y z
N PHE A 1 12.39 11.44 6.68
CA PHE A 1 13.14 12.11 7.77
C PHE A 1 13.86 11.09 8.65
N ILE A 2 13.15 10.19 9.34
CA ILE A 2 13.77 9.19 10.23
C ILE A 2 14.77 8.26 9.50
N MET A 3 14.40 7.71 8.34
CA MET A 3 15.32 6.83 7.58
C MET A 3 16.62 7.53 7.12
N GLY A 4 16.50 8.77 6.63
CA GLY A 4 17.65 9.53 6.15
C GLY A 4 18.56 10.06 7.26
N LEU A 5 18.00 10.46 8.42
CA LEU A 5 18.76 11.10 9.48
C LEU A 5 19.16 10.17 10.64
N VAL A 6 18.30 9.21 10.99
CA VAL A 6 18.53 8.29 12.12
C VAL A 6 19.15 6.98 11.62
N ALA A 7 18.60 6.41 10.55
CA ALA A 7 19.10 5.14 10.01
C ALA A 7 20.25 5.32 9.00
N ASN A 8 20.57 6.56 8.59
CA ASN A 8 21.54 6.88 7.53
C ASN A 8 21.37 6.01 6.27
N TYR A 9 20.11 5.74 5.90
CA TYR A 9 19.77 4.84 4.80
C TYR A 9 18.92 5.60 3.76
N PRO A 10 19.36 5.68 2.48
CA PRO A 10 18.71 6.49 1.45
C PRO A 10 17.44 5.82 0.90
N ILE A 11 16.61 5.24 1.77
CA ILE A 11 15.33 4.62 1.45
C ILE A 11 14.20 5.49 1.99
N ALA A 12 13.33 5.93 1.07
CA ALA A 12 12.09 6.59 1.44
C ALA A 12 11.07 5.55 1.92
N GLN A 13 10.53 5.74 3.11
CA GLN A 13 9.40 4.94 3.61
C GLN A 13 8.09 5.58 3.18
N ALA A 14 7.21 4.73 2.66
CA ALA A 14 5.82 5.05 2.36
C ALA A 14 4.92 4.06 3.13
N PRO A 15 3.66 4.41 3.41
CA PRO A 15 2.72 3.47 4.01
C PRO A 15 2.51 2.25 3.09
N GLY A 16 2.51 1.06 3.69
CA GLY A 16 2.32 -0.21 2.97
C GLY A 16 0.91 -0.31 2.38
N MET A 17 0.76 0.01 1.09
CA MET A 17 -0.56 0.05 0.44
C MET A 17 -1.27 -1.30 0.41
N GLY A 18 -0.53 -2.42 0.39
CA GLY A 18 -1.10 -3.77 0.48
C GLY A 18 -1.77 -4.05 1.83
N LEU A 19 -1.17 -3.58 2.92
CA LEU A 19 -1.72 -3.71 4.28
C LEU A 19 -2.97 -2.85 4.44
N ASN A 20 -3.00 -1.65 3.86
CA ASN A 20 -4.18 -0.79 3.85
C ASN A 20 -5.36 -1.45 3.13
N ALA A 21 -5.08 -2.13 2.01
CA ALA A 21 -6.04 -2.90 1.26
C ALA A 21 -6.65 -4.05 2.10
N PHE A 22 -5.80 -4.85 2.74
CA PHE A 22 -6.24 -5.92 3.63
C PHE A 22 -7.06 -5.38 4.82
N PHE A 23 -6.59 -4.30 5.45
CA PHE A 23 -7.30 -3.60 6.52
C PHE A 23 -8.71 -3.20 6.09
N THR A 24 -8.86 -2.46 4.99
CA THR A 24 -10.14 -1.91 4.58
C THR A 24 -11.07 -2.98 4.03
N TYR A 25 -10.62 -3.77 3.06
CA TYR A 25 -11.51 -4.66 2.31
C TYR A 25 -11.72 -6.00 2.98
N SER A 26 -10.72 -6.54 3.67
CA SER A 26 -10.84 -7.86 4.32
C SER A 26 -11.32 -7.71 5.76
N VAL A 27 -10.65 -6.91 6.58
CA VAL A 27 -10.94 -6.84 8.03
C VAL A 27 -12.19 -6.00 8.30
N VAL A 28 -12.24 -4.77 7.79
CA VAL A 28 -13.35 -3.86 8.08
C VAL A 28 -14.60 -4.23 7.27
N LEU A 29 -14.49 -4.28 5.95
CA LEU A 29 -15.66 -4.54 5.08
C LEU A 29 -16.02 -6.02 5.00
N GLY A 30 -15.03 -6.92 4.95
CA GLY A 30 -15.27 -8.36 4.76
C GLY A 30 -15.70 -9.08 6.04
N MET A 31 -15.00 -8.84 7.15
CA MET A 31 -15.28 -9.49 8.44
C MET A 31 -16.24 -8.67 9.33
N GLY A 32 -16.54 -7.42 8.97
CA GLY A 32 -17.49 -6.57 9.68
C GLY A 32 -16.95 -5.91 10.96
N TYR A 33 -15.63 -5.95 11.19
CA TYR A 33 -15.03 -5.27 12.32
C TYR A 33 -15.04 -3.75 12.14
N THR A 34 -15.16 -3.01 13.24
CA THR A 34 -14.97 -1.57 13.21
C THR A 34 -13.51 -1.25 12.88
N TRP A 35 -13.27 -0.13 12.21
CA TRP A 35 -11.90 0.27 11.86
C TRP A 35 -11.06 0.57 13.11
N GLN A 36 -11.68 0.93 14.24
CA GLN A 36 -11.01 1.14 15.53
C GLN A 36 -10.45 -0.16 16.11
N VAL A 37 -11.20 -1.27 16.01
CA VAL A 37 -10.73 -2.60 16.44
C VAL A 37 -9.66 -3.10 15.47
N ALA A 38 -9.85 -2.92 14.17
CA ALA A 38 -8.81 -3.23 13.18
C ALA A 38 -7.53 -2.40 13.42
N LEU A 39 -7.64 -1.14 13.84
CA LEU A 39 -6.50 -0.28 14.16
C LEU A 39 -5.77 -0.78 15.42
N ALA A 40 -6.49 -1.27 16.43
CA ALA A 40 -5.91 -1.93 17.58
C ALA A 40 -5.12 -3.19 17.17
N ALA A 41 -5.62 -3.98 16.23
CA ALA A 41 -4.91 -5.13 15.71
C ALA A 41 -3.60 -4.76 14.99
N VAL A 42 -3.62 -3.71 14.15
CA VAL A 42 -2.40 -3.17 13.50
C VAL A 42 -1.40 -2.67 14.55
N PHE A 43 -1.87 -1.97 15.58
CA PHE A 43 -1.03 -1.51 16.68
C PHE A 43 -0.35 -2.66 17.42
N VAL A 44 -1.11 -3.71 17.76
CA VAL A 44 -0.59 -4.91 18.43
C VAL A 44 0.39 -5.66 17.53
N SER A 45 0.10 -5.80 16.22
CA SER A 45 1.03 -6.35 15.24
C SER A 45 2.35 -5.58 15.26
N GLY A 46 2.31 -4.24 15.21
CA GLY A 46 3.50 -3.39 15.25
C GLY A 46 4.32 -3.57 16.54
N VAL A 47 3.66 -3.68 17.70
CA VAL A 47 4.34 -3.96 18.98
C VAL A 47 5.01 -5.33 18.94
N LEU A 48 4.31 -6.37 18.48
CA LEU A 48 4.86 -7.72 18.32
C LEU A 48 6.03 -7.74 17.34
N PHE A 49 5.94 -6.99 16.24
CA PHE A 49 7.00 -6.86 15.24
C PHE A 49 8.26 -6.20 15.83
N ILE A 50 8.10 -5.15 16.63
CA ILE A 50 9.22 -4.51 17.36
C ILE A 50 9.86 -5.52 18.31
N LEU A 51 9.05 -6.25 19.09
CA LEU A 51 9.55 -7.27 20.01
C LEU A 51 10.34 -8.36 19.25
N LEU A 52 9.79 -8.92 18.17
CA LEU A 52 10.48 -9.90 17.33
C LEU A 52 11.78 -9.35 16.73
N SER A 53 11.79 -8.08 16.34
CA SER A 53 12.98 -7.41 15.80
C SER A 53 14.11 -7.32 16.83
N ILE A 54 13.80 -7.16 18.12
CA ILE A 54 14.78 -7.15 19.21
C ILE A 54 15.40 -8.54 19.42
N PHE A 55 14.62 -9.61 19.29
CA PHE A 55 15.07 -10.98 19.57
C PHE A 55 15.90 -11.64 18.45
N LYS A 56 16.32 -10.91 17.41
CA LYS A 56 17.14 -11.41 16.26
C LYS A 56 16.56 -12.62 15.51
N SER A 57 15.31 -13.01 15.74
CA SER A 57 14.63 -14.11 15.05
C SER A 57 14.31 -13.81 13.58
N ARG A 58 14.45 -12.54 13.16
CA ARG A 58 14.12 -12.05 11.81
C ARG A 58 14.79 -12.85 10.69
N GLU A 59 16.07 -13.19 10.86
CA GLU A 59 16.89 -13.75 9.78
C GLU A 59 16.49 -15.21 9.51
N TRP A 60 16.20 -15.96 10.56
CA TRP A 60 15.65 -17.31 10.47
C TRP A 60 14.29 -17.33 9.77
N ILE A 61 13.40 -16.39 10.08
CA ILE A 61 12.09 -16.33 9.45
C ILE A 61 12.23 -15.96 7.97
N ILE A 62 13.03 -14.96 7.64
CA ILE A 62 13.25 -14.49 6.26
C ILE A 62 13.86 -15.59 5.38
N ASN A 63 14.85 -16.33 5.91
CA ASN A 63 15.51 -17.42 5.21
C ASN A 63 14.65 -18.68 5.08
N SER A 64 13.63 -18.82 5.93
CA SER A 64 12.69 -19.95 5.85
C SER A 64 11.62 -19.77 4.77
N ILE A 65 11.51 -18.59 4.15
CA ILE A 65 10.48 -18.32 3.13
C ILE A 65 10.95 -18.85 1.77
N PRO A 66 10.25 -19.81 1.17
CA PRO A 66 10.50 -20.23 -0.20
C PRO A 66 10.37 -19.05 -1.16
N HIS A 67 11.30 -18.93 -2.10
CA HIS A 67 11.28 -17.87 -3.12
C HIS A 67 9.92 -17.78 -3.83
N SER A 68 9.27 -18.91 -4.10
CA SER A 68 7.94 -18.98 -4.72
C SER A 68 6.85 -18.25 -3.93
N LEU A 69 6.86 -18.35 -2.59
CA LEU A 69 5.90 -17.63 -1.75
C LEU A 69 6.17 -16.12 -1.76
N ARG A 70 7.44 -15.71 -1.72
CA ARG A 70 7.82 -14.29 -1.81
C ARG A 70 7.36 -13.65 -3.12
N THR A 71 7.58 -14.34 -4.24
CA THR A 71 7.11 -13.87 -5.57
C THR A 71 5.58 -13.87 -5.66
N GLY A 72 4.91 -14.90 -5.12
CA GLY A 72 3.44 -14.99 -5.11
C GLY A 72 2.77 -13.86 -4.33
N ILE A 73 3.30 -13.51 -3.15
CA ILE A 73 2.79 -12.39 -2.34
C ILE A 73 2.89 -11.07 -3.12
N SER A 74 4.05 -10.79 -3.73
CA SER A 74 4.26 -9.58 -4.52
C SER A 74 3.32 -9.51 -5.74
N ALA A 75 3.18 -10.61 -6.49
CA ALA A 75 2.29 -10.68 -7.64
C ALA A 75 0.81 -10.50 -7.24
N GLY A 76 0.38 -11.15 -6.15
CA GLY A 76 -0.99 -11.04 -5.64
C GLY A 76 -1.35 -9.62 -5.20
N ILE A 77 -0.47 -8.96 -4.44
CA ILE A 77 -0.66 -7.57 -4.01
C ILE A 77 -0.66 -6.62 -5.22
N GLY A 78 0.24 -6.83 -6.18
CA GLY A 78 0.28 -6.03 -7.41
C GLY A 78 -1.01 -6.13 -8.22
N LEU A 79 -1.51 -7.35 -8.43
CA LEU A 79 -2.77 -7.59 -9.13
C LEU A 79 -3.97 -7.00 -8.38
N PHE A 80 -3.98 -7.12 -7.05
CA PHE A 80 -5.03 -6.55 -6.21
C PHE A 80 -5.06 -5.01 -6.29
N LEU A 81 -3.91 -4.34 -6.16
CA LEU A 81 -3.83 -2.89 -6.28
C LEU A 81 -4.19 -2.40 -7.69
N ALA A 82 -3.79 -3.14 -8.73
CA ALA A 82 -4.21 -2.87 -10.10
C ALA A 82 -5.73 -2.95 -10.25
N PHE A 83 -6.35 -3.97 -9.66
CA PHE A 83 -7.81 -4.12 -9.66
C PHE A 83 -8.51 -2.95 -8.95
N ILE A 84 -8.04 -2.55 -7.77
CA ILE A 84 -8.60 -1.39 -7.05
C ILE A 84 -8.44 -0.10 -7.85
N ALA A 85 -7.30 0.09 -8.53
CA ALA A 85 -7.10 1.25 -9.40
C ALA A 85 -8.08 1.27 -10.58
N LEU A 86 -8.30 0.13 -11.25
CA LEU A 86 -9.29 0.00 -12.32
C LEU A 86 -10.72 0.26 -11.84
N LYS A 87 -11.05 -0.19 -10.62
CA LYS A 87 -12.35 0.06 -9.98
C LYS A 87 -12.55 1.55 -9.66
N ASN A 88 -11.54 2.19 -9.06
CA ASN A 88 -11.61 3.62 -8.73
C ASN A 88 -11.65 4.51 -9.99
N ALA A 89 -11.04 4.07 -11.09
CA ALA A 89 -11.11 4.75 -12.38
C ALA A 89 -12.45 4.55 -13.12
N GLY A 90 -13.33 3.67 -12.63
CA GLY A 90 -14.60 3.35 -13.27
C GLY A 90 -14.48 2.40 -14.49
N ILE A 91 -13.30 1.85 -14.75
CA ILE A 91 -13.06 0.89 -15.85
C ILE A 91 -13.67 -0.47 -15.51
N VAL A 92 -13.61 -0.84 -14.23
CA VAL A 92 -14.21 -2.07 -13.69
C VAL A 92 -15.31 -1.71 -12.71
N VAL A 93 -16.50 -2.25 -12.93
CA VAL A 93 -17.67 -2.04 -12.06
C VAL A 93 -18.20 -3.37 -11.53
N ASP A 94 -18.93 -3.31 -10.43
CA ASP A 94 -19.57 -4.49 -9.84
C ASP A 94 -20.68 -5.02 -10.75
N ASN A 95 -20.85 -6.35 -10.76
CA ASN A 95 -21.95 -7.01 -11.45
C ASN A 95 -22.49 -8.14 -10.57
N PRO A 96 -23.79 -8.16 -10.26
CA PRO A 96 -24.35 -9.15 -9.34
C PRO A 96 -24.24 -10.60 -9.82
N ALA A 97 -24.06 -10.83 -11.14
CA ALA A 97 -23.93 -12.17 -11.72
C ALA A 97 -22.47 -12.63 -11.88
N THR A 98 -21.54 -11.69 -12.11
CA THR A 98 -20.13 -12.02 -12.45
C THR A 98 -19.09 -11.41 -11.52
N LEU A 99 -19.51 -10.66 -10.50
CA LEU A 99 -18.70 -9.84 -9.57
C LEU A 99 -17.93 -8.69 -10.25
N VAL A 100 -17.77 -8.73 -11.58
CA VAL A 100 -17.01 -7.78 -12.37
C VAL A 100 -17.64 -7.62 -13.75
N SER A 101 -17.78 -6.37 -14.18
CA SER A 101 -18.18 -5.96 -15.52
C SER A 101 -17.35 -4.77 -16.00
N MET A 102 -17.35 -4.54 -17.30
CA MET A 102 -16.78 -3.33 -17.90
C MET A 102 -17.65 -2.14 -17.53
N GLY A 103 -17.02 -1.07 -17.01
CA GLY A 103 -17.66 0.21 -16.78
C GLY A 103 -17.58 1.12 -18.00
N ASP A 104 -17.87 2.41 -17.81
CA ASP A 104 -17.79 3.39 -18.89
C ASP A 104 -16.35 3.84 -19.13
N ILE A 105 -15.69 3.19 -20.09
CA ILE A 105 -14.31 3.50 -20.49
C ILE A 105 -14.16 4.86 -21.18
N THR A 106 -15.26 5.50 -21.58
CA THR A 106 -15.27 6.84 -22.19
C THR A 106 -15.45 7.95 -21.17
N SER A 107 -15.75 7.60 -19.91
CA SER A 107 -15.84 8.54 -18.81
C SER A 107 -14.50 9.24 -18.57
N LEU A 108 -14.57 10.50 -18.14
CA LEU A 108 -13.38 11.33 -17.88
C LEU A 108 -12.39 10.65 -16.90
N PRO A 109 -12.80 10.04 -15.78
CA PRO A 109 -11.88 9.34 -14.88
C PRO A 109 -11.17 8.15 -15.54
N SER A 110 -11.89 7.35 -16.34
CA SER A 110 -11.31 6.20 -17.05
C SER A 110 -10.29 6.63 -18.10
N VAL A 111 -10.60 7.69 -18.85
CA VAL A 111 -9.70 8.25 -19.86
C VAL A 111 -8.45 8.86 -19.22
N LEU A 112 -8.61 9.63 -18.14
CA LEU A 112 -7.49 10.21 -17.40
C LEU A 112 -6.58 9.12 -16.79
N ALA A 113 -7.16 8.03 -16.28
CA ALA A 113 -6.40 6.88 -15.78
C ALA A 113 -5.60 6.21 -16.90
N ALA A 114 -6.19 5.99 -18.08
CA ALA A 114 -5.51 5.41 -19.24
C ALA A 114 -4.36 6.32 -19.73
N ILE A 115 -4.62 7.63 -19.86
CA ILE A 115 -3.60 8.62 -20.23
C ILE A 115 -2.45 8.60 -19.22
N GLY A 116 -2.75 8.62 -17.92
CA GLY A 116 -1.74 8.57 -16.87
C GLY A 116 -0.87 7.32 -16.92
N PHE A 117 -1.48 6.16 -17.17
CA PHE A 117 -0.78 4.89 -17.31
C PHE A 117 0.18 4.89 -18.50
N PHE A 118 -0.31 5.23 -19.70
CA PHE A 118 0.53 5.25 -20.90
C PHE A 118 1.61 6.35 -20.86
N LEU A 119 1.29 7.51 -20.28
CA LEU A 119 2.26 8.58 -20.06
C LEU A 119 3.39 8.12 -19.12
N THR A 120 3.03 7.43 -18.03
CA THR A 120 4.02 6.85 -17.11
C THR A 120 4.93 5.86 -17.84
N ILE A 121 4.36 4.93 -18.61
CA ILE A 121 5.15 3.96 -19.38
C ILE A 121 6.09 4.66 -20.36
N ALA A 122 5.59 5.64 -21.12
CA ALA A 122 6.38 6.37 -22.11
C ALA A 122 7.55 7.12 -21.48
N LEU A 123 7.33 7.80 -20.34
CA LEU A 123 8.37 8.54 -19.63
C LEU A 123 9.38 7.62 -18.96
N VAL A 124 8.93 6.51 -18.38
CA VAL A 124 9.81 5.48 -17.79
C VAL A 124 10.69 4.85 -18.88
N HIS A 125 10.11 4.49 -20.02
CA HIS A 125 10.85 3.92 -21.14
C HIS A 125 11.90 4.89 -21.72
N ARG A 126 11.62 6.20 -21.69
CA ARG A 126 12.55 7.26 -22.09
C ARG A 126 13.62 7.57 -21.04
N GLY A 127 13.64 6.89 -19.89
CA GLY A 127 14.62 7.10 -18.82
C GLY A 127 14.49 8.44 -18.11
N VAL A 128 13.31 9.08 -18.14
CA VAL A 128 13.09 10.38 -17.50
C VAL A 128 13.06 10.19 -15.98
N LYS A 129 13.95 10.88 -15.26
CA LYS A 129 13.96 10.87 -13.79
C LYS A 129 12.67 11.51 -13.27
N GLY A 130 11.96 10.81 -12.39
CA GLY A 130 10.66 11.29 -11.87
C GLY A 130 9.48 11.08 -12.83
N ALA A 131 9.60 10.19 -13.82
CA ALA A 131 8.54 9.87 -14.79
C ALA A 131 7.14 9.71 -14.17
N VAL A 132 7.02 8.94 -13.09
CA VAL A 132 5.75 8.72 -12.38
C VAL A 132 5.20 10.03 -11.81
N MET A 133 6.04 10.86 -11.20
CA MET A 133 5.65 12.15 -10.63
C MET A 133 5.20 13.14 -11.70
N ILE A 134 5.91 13.19 -12.83
CA ILE A 134 5.53 14.03 -13.98
C ILE A 134 4.18 13.58 -14.53
N ALA A 135 3.95 12.27 -14.65
CA ALA A 135 2.67 11.74 -15.13
C ALA A 135 1.52 12.10 -14.17
N ILE A 136 1.71 11.97 -12.86
CA ILE A 136 0.72 12.38 -11.85
C ILE A 136 0.38 13.87 -12.01
N LEU A 137 1.39 14.74 -12.04
CA LEU A 137 1.18 16.19 -12.20
C LEU A 137 0.46 16.52 -13.52
N GLY A 138 0.83 15.85 -14.61
CA GLY A 138 0.20 16.03 -15.91
C GLY A 138 -1.28 15.64 -15.89
N VAL A 139 -1.62 14.48 -15.34
CA VAL A 139 -3.02 14.02 -15.23
C VAL A 139 -3.83 14.91 -14.29
N THR A 140 -3.25 15.35 -13.16
CA THR A 140 -3.90 16.30 -12.26
C THR A 140 -4.18 17.64 -12.95
N ALA A 141 -3.25 18.16 -13.75
CA ALA A 141 -3.46 19.38 -14.52
C ALA A 141 -4.59 19.22 -15.55
N LEU A 142 -4.65 18.08 -16.24
CA LEU A 142 -5.77 17.75 -17.14
C LEU A 142 -7.09 17.66 -16.36
N GLY A 143 -7.11 17.00 -15.20
CA GLY A 143 -8.29 16.90 -14.34
C GLY A 143 -8.81 18.27 -13.87
N LEU A 144 -7.93 19.22 -13.61
CA LEU A 144 -8.30 20.62 -13.30
C LEU A 144 -8.94 21.33 -14.51
N LEU A 145 -8.42 21.12 -15.71
CA LEU A 145 -8.95 21.73 -16.94
C LEU A 145 -10.33 21.19 -17.33
N PHE A 146 -10.55 19.88 -17.14
CA PHE A 146 -11.80 19.22 -17.49
C PHE A 146 -12.84 19.21 -16.35
N GLY A 147 -12.54 19.83 -15.21
CA GLY A 147 -13.49 20.07 -14.12
C GLY A 147 -13.70 18.90 -13.14
N ASP A 148 -12.90 17.83 -13.25
CA ASP A 148 -12.96 16.67 -12.35
C ASP A 148 -12.30 16.96 -10.98
N VAL A 149 -11.35 17.91 -10.96
CA VAL A 149 -10.62 18.31 -9.76
C VAL A 149 -11.07 19.69 -9.30
N GLN A 150 -11.58 19.78 -8.08
CA GLN A 150 -11.91 21.06 -7.44
C GLN A 150 -10.64 21.69 -6.85
N TRP A 151 -10.27 22.88 -7.34
CA TRP A 151 -9.13 23.62 -6.82
C TRP A 151 -9.47 24.30 -5.50
N ASN A 152 -8.96 23.75 -4.40
CA ASN A 152 -9.20 24.25 -3.03
C ASN A 152 -8.05 25.14 -2.49
N GLY A 153 -7.16 25.64 -3.36
CA GLY A 153 -6.00 26.46 -3.00
C GLY A 153 -4.66 25.71 -3.07
N VAL A 154 -3.55 26.44 -2.88
CA VAL A 154 -2.18 25.89 -2.96
C VAL A 154 -1.78 25.17 -1.67
N MET A 155 -2.36 25.56 -0.53
CA MET A 155 -2.04 25.04 0.79
C MET A 155 -3.32 24.92 1.60
N SER A 156 -3.65 23.70 2.04
CA SER A 156 -4.67 23.47 3.06
C SER A 156 -3.99 23.34 4.43
N THR A 157 -4.69 23.75 5.48
CA THR A 157 -4.27 23.36 6.83
C THR A 157 -4.27 21.83 6.92
N PRO A 158 -3.27 21.20 7.57
CA PRO A 158 -3.30 19.77 7.79
C PRO A 158 -4.61 19.39 8.48
N PRO A 159 -5.33 18.35 8.02
CA PRO A 159 -6.55 17.92 8.68
C PRO A 159 -6.23 17.57 10.14
N SER A 160 -7.18 17.86 11.03
CA SER A 160 -7.02 17.52 12.45
C SER A 160 -6.78 16.02 12.60
N ILE A 161 -5.80 15.66 13.43
CA ILE A 161 -5.55 14.27 13.81
C ILE A 161 -6.48 13.80 14.93
N ALA A 162 -7.19 14.71 15.62
CA ALA A 162 -8.11 14.38 16.70
C ALA A 162 -9.13 13.26 16.39
N PRO A 163 -9.76 13.19 15.20
CA PRO A 163 -10.73 12.13 14.89
C PRO A 163 -10.12 10.74 14.73
N THR A 164 -8.80 10.60 14.54
CA THR A 164 -8.13 9.30 14.32
C THR A 164 -7.08 8.98 15.38
N PHE A 165 -6.61 9.97 16.13
CA PHE A 165 -5.57 9.83 17.13
C PHE A 165 -6.04 8.94 18.29
N LEU A 166 -5.31 7.84 18.53
CA LEU A 166 -5.57 6.87 19.60
C LEU A 166 -7.00 6.33 19.66
N GLN A 167 -7.69 6.26 18.51
CA GLN A 167 -8.98 5.58 18.37
C GLN A 167 -8.79 4.05 18.34
N LEU A 168 -8.03 3.52 19.28
CA LEU A 168 -7.74 2.09 19.42
C LEU A 168 -8.82 1.45 20.28
N ASP A 169 -9.53 0.48 19.71
CA ASP A 169 -10.51 -0.30 20.45
C ASP A 169 -10.00 -1.73 20.65
N PHE A 170 -9.62 -2.04 21.89
CA PHE A 170 -9.10 -3.36 22.26
C PHE A 170 -10.21 -4.37 22.63
N SER A 171 -11.48 -3.98 22.62
CA SER A 171 -12.60 -4.82 23.08
C SER A 171 -12.73 -6.12 22.28
N GLY A 172 -12.50 -6.06 20.96
CA GLY A 172 -12.57 -7.22 20.05
C GLY A 172 -11.24 -7.94 19.81
N LEU A 173 -10.14 -7.56 20.50
CA LEU A 173 -8.81 -8.08 20.19
C LEU A 173 -8.67 -9.58 20.47
N PHE A 174 -9.34 -10.09 21.50
CA PHE A 174 -9.24 -11.49 21.94
C PHE A 174 -10.18 -12.43 21.20
N GLU A 175 -10.96 -11.93 20.23
CA GLU A 175 -11.73 -12.80 19.36
C GLU A 175 -10.80 -13.64 18.47
N VAL A 176 -11.15 -14.91 18.25
CA VAL A 176 -10.35 -15.84 17.44
C VAL A 176 -10.09 -15.30 16.03
N GLY A 177 -11.09 -14.63 15.45
CA GLY A 177 -10.96 -13.94 14.16
C GLY A 177 -9.92 -12.82 14.20
N MET A 178 -9.93 -12.00 15.26
CA MET A 178 -9.01 -10.88 15.41
C MET A 178 -7.58 -11.30 15.72
N ILE A 179 -7.39 -12.37 16.50
CA ILE A 179 -6.07 -12.98 16.71
C ILE A 179 -5.46 -13.41 15.36
N SER A 180 -6.26 -14.04 14.49
CA SER A 180 -5.82 -14.44 13.16
C SER A 180 -5.44 -13.23 12.30
N VAL A 181 -6.17 -12.13 12.40
CA VAL A 181 -5.88 -10.86 11.72
C VAL A 181 -4.57 -10.24 12.22
N VAL A 182 -4.32 -10.21 13.53
CA VAL A 182 -3.06 -9.74 14.11
C VAL A 182 -1.88 -10.54 13.57
N PHE A 183 -1.99 -11.87 13.53
CA PHE A 183 -0.94 -12.72 12.93
C PHE A 183 -0.76 -12.45 11.44
N ALA A 184 -1.85 -12.28 10.68
CA ALA A 184 -1.76 -11.95 9.27
C ALA A 184 -1.01 -10.63 9.03
N PHE A 185 -1.34 -9.57 9.78
CA PHE A 185 -0.60 -8.31 9.75
C PHE A 185 0.88 -8.51 10.09
N LEU A 186 1.18 -9.23 11.18
CA LEU A 186 2.56 -9.47 11.63
C LEU A 186 3.43 -10.15 10.57
N PHE A 187 2.88 -11.17 9.89
CA PHE A 187 3.60 -11.87 8.83
C PHE A 187 3.76 -11.00 7.58
N VAL A 188 2.72 -10.27 7.18
CA VAL A 188 2.81 -9.36 6.03
C VAL A 188 3.81 -8.24 6.30
N ASP A 189 3.80 -7.64 7.50
CA ASP A 189 4.76 -6.61 7.94
C ASP A 189 6.21 -7.12 7.86
N LEU A 190 6.43 -8.35 8.34
CA LEU A 190 7.75 -9.00 8.28
C LEU A 190 8.21 -9.25 6.83
N PHE A 191 7.31 -9.72 5.98
CA PHE A 191 7.62 -10.01 4.58
C PHE A 191 7.81 -8.75 3.75
N ASP A 192 7.02 -7.70 3.98
CA ASP A 192 7.13 -6.43 3.26
C ASP A 192 8.41 -5.70 3.66
N THR A 193 8.74 -5.68 4.95
CA THR A 193 10.00 -5.08 5.44
C THR A 193 11.21 -5.81 4.86
N ALA A 194 11.23 -7.14 4.92
CA ALA A 194 12.34 -7.94 4.40
C ALA A 194 12.46 -7.83 2.87
N GLY A 195 11.33 -7.97 2.16
CA GLY A 195 11.28 -7.93 0.70
C GLY A 195 11.67 -6.56 0.15
N THR A 196 11.17 -5.48 0.77
CA THR A 196 11.50 -4.11 0.35
C THR A 196 12.95 -3.77 0.64
N LEU A 197 13.48 -4.13 1.82
CA LEU A 197 14.89 -3.92 2.12
C LEU A 197 15.77 -4.66 1.11
N VAL A 198 15.61 -5.97 0.95
CA VAL A 198 16.44 -6.75 0.01
C VAL A 198 16.31 -6.21 -1.43
N GLY A 199 15.09 -5.96 -1.91
CA GLY A 199 14.87 -5.52 -3.29
C GLY A 199 15.43 -4.13 -3.58
N VAL A 200 15.23 -3.18 -2.67
CA VAL A 200 15.75 -1.81 -2.84
C VAL A 200 17.26 -1.79 -2.63
N SER A 201 17.80 -2.50 -1.64
CA SER A 201 19.23 -2.58 -1.39
C SER A 201 19.99 -3.19 -2.56
N GLN A 202 19.50 -4.30 -3.14
CA GLN A 202 20.11 -4.91 -4.33
C GLN A 202 20.07 -3.95 -5.52
N LYS A 203 18.92 -3.29 -5.75
CA LYS A 203 18.78 -2.35 -6.87
C LYS A 203 19.63 -1.08 -6.70
N ALA A 204 19.83 -0.64 -5.46
CA ALA A 204 20.62 0.51 -5.09
C ALA A 204 22.13 0.20 -4.93
N GLY A 205 22.54 -1.07 -5.04
CA GLY A 205 23.94 -1.48 -4.84
C GLY A 205 24.43 -1.33 -3.39
N LEU A 206 23.53 -1.52 -2.42
CA LEU A 206 23.77 -1.35 -0.98
C LEU A 206 23.94 -2.69 -0.24
N THR A 207 23.99 -3.81 -0.96
CA THR A 207 24.22 -5.17 -0.44
C THR A 207 25.71 -5.51 -0.46
N ASP A 208 26.18 -6.27 0.53
CA ASP A 208 27.54 -6.79 0.55
C ASP A 208 27.62 -8.12 -0.21
N GLU A 209 28.79 -8.78 -0.20
CA GLU A 209 29.04 -10.05 -0.90
C GLU A 209 28.13 -11.20 -0.43
N ASN A 210 27.46 -11.05 0.73
CA ASN A 210 26.54 -12.03 1.30
C ASN A 210 25.05 -11.64 1.16
N GLY A 211 24.74 -10.49 0.54
CA GLY A 211 23.37 -10.00 0.33
C GLY A 211 22.94 -8.93 1.31
#